data_AF-A0A7Y9STR5-F1
#
_entry.id   AF-A0A7Y9STR5-F1
#
_cell.length_a   1.000
_cell.length_b   1.000
_cell.length_c   1.000
_cell.angle_alpha   90.00
_cell.angle_beta   90.00
_cell.angle_gamma   90.00
#
_symmetry.space_group_name_H-M   'P 1'
#
loop_
_entity.id
_entity.type
_entity.pdbx_description
1 polymer ?
#
loop_
_entity_poly.entity_id
_entity_poly.type
_entity_poly.pdbx_seq_one_letter_code
_entity_poly.pdbx_strand_id
1 'polypeptide(L)' 'MALARLHGGPLDGQIIPLGDADDKLIVPYSETQVVYNRRGEPQNTGEGDGPTEVDYWFEESLEDLTLEDD' A
#
# COMPACT_ATOMS: atom_id res chain seq x y z
N MET A 1 -9.58 -2.55 10.64
CA MET A 1 -8.80 -1.43 10.09
C MET A 1 -7.37 -1.90 10.00
N ALA A 2 -6.79 -1.87 8.81
CA ALA A 2 -5.43 -2.33 8.56
C ALA A 2 -4.51 -1.12 8.32
N LEU A 3 -3.20 -1.35 8.33
CA LEU A 3 -2.17 -0.36 8.05
C LEU A 3 -1.24 -0.93 6.96
N ALA A 4 -0.97 -0.14 5.94
CA ALA A 4 0.07 -0.43 4.95
C ALA A 4 1.38 0.19 5.42
N ARG A 5 2.44 -0.62 5.46
CA ARG A 5 3.81 -0.13 5.62
C ARG A 5 4.51 -0.19 4.27
N LEU A 6 4.91 0.97 3.76
CA LEU A 6 5.52 1.10 2.44
C LEU A 6 7.03 0.92 2.53
N HIS A 7 7.59 0.07 1.67
CA HIS A 7 9.02 -0.23 1.57
C HIS A 7 9.51 0.02 0.14
N GLY A 8 10.62 0.75 0.02
CA GLY A 8 11.19 1.17 -1.25
C GLY A 8 10.40 2.27 -1.96
N GLY A 9 10.91 2.71 -3.11
CA GLY A 9 10.28 3.76 -3.90
C GLY A 9 10.28 5.13 -3.21
N PRO A 10 9.43 6.06 -3.68
CA PRO A 10 9.41 7.44 -3.16
C PRO A 10 8.66 7.60 -1.83
N LEU A 11 7.89 6.60 -1.40
CA LEU A 11 7.11 6.63 -0.15
C LEU A 11 7.67 5.67 0.91
N ASP A 12 8.93 5.24 0.77
CA ASP A 12 9.59 4.35 1.71
C ASP A 12 9.47 4.84 3.17
N GLY A 13 9.12 3.91 4.06
CA GLY A 13 8.96 4.16 5.49
C GLY A 13 7.65 4.82 5.90
N GLN A 14 6.77 5.16 4.96
CA GLN A 14 5.44 5.68 5.30
C GLN A 14 4.49 4.58 5.77
N ILE A 15 3.58 4.96 6.66
CA ILE A 15 2.49 4.12 7.15
C ILE A 15 1.17 4.80 6.81
N ILE A 16 0.30 4.10 6.08
CA ILE A 16 -1.00 4.62 5.67
C ILE A 16 -2.14 3.71 6.14
N PRO A 17 -3.29 4.26 6.54
CA PRO A 17 -4.45 3.45 6.90
C PRO A 17 -5.03 2.75 5.67
N LEU A 18 -5.26 1.44 5.79
CA LEU A 18 -5.94 0.59 4.82
C LEU A 18 -7.35 0.25 5.30
N GLY A 19 -8.30 0.26 4.36
CA GLY A 19 -9.63 -0.29 4.56
C GLY A 19 -9.55 -1.81 4.53
N ASP A 20 -9.58 -2.35 3.31
CA ASP A 20 -9.31 -3.76 3.03
C ASP A 20 -7.88 -3.93 2.52
N ALA A 21 -7.27 -5.07 2.85
CA ALA A 21 -5.89 -5.37 2.48
C ALA A 21 -5.85 -6.14 1.15
N ASP A 22 -5.81 -5.41 0.05
CA ASP A 22 -5.65 -5.95 -1.30
C ASP A 22 -4.20 -6.36 -1.61
N ASP A 23 -4.00 -7.24 -2.60
CA ASP A 23 -2.64 -7.65 -3.01
C ASP A 23 -1.83 -6.52 -3.66
N LYS A 24 -2.51 -5.53 -4.27
CA LYS A 24 -1.89 -4.38 -4.94
C LYS A 24 -2.44 -3.08 -4.37
N LEU A 25 -1.54 -2.14 -4.09
CA LEU A 25 -1.85 -0.83 -3.54
C LEU A 25 -1.33 0.25 -4.47
N ILE A 26 -2.23 1.08 -4.99
CA ILE A 26 -1.90 2.20 -5.86
C ILE A 26 -2.03 3.48 -5.05
N VAL A 27 -0.93 4.22 -4.91
CA VAL A 27 -0.88 5.45 -4.11
C VAL A 27 -0.56 6.63 -5.04
N PRO A 28 -1.33 7.74 -4.97
CA PRO A 28 -0.98 8.95 -5.70
C PRO A 28 0.31 9.56 -5.16
N TYR A 29 1.24 9.89 -6.05
CA TYR A 29 2.52 10.51 -5.74
C TYR A 29 2.80 11.68 -6.68
N SER A 30 2.58 12.90 -6.18
CA SER A 30 2.68 14.14 -6.96
C SER A 30 1.82 14.09 -8.23
N GLU A 31 2.44 14.12 -9.42
CA GLU A 31 1.76 14.08 -10.73
C GLU A 31 1.65 12.65 -11.29
N THR A 32 2.14 11.66 -10.55
CA THR A 32 2.22 10.25 -10.96
C THR A 32 1.49 9.36 -9.95
N GLN A 33 1.42 8.06 -10.23
CA GLN A 33 1.00 7.06 -9.26
C GLN A 33 2.14 6.07 -9.04
N VAL A 34 2.14 5.44 -7.87
CA VAL A 34 3.12 4.39 -7.55
C VAL A 34 2.40 3.15 -7.09
N VAL A 35 2.85 2.01 -7.60
CA VAL A 35 2.29 0.70 -7.34
C VAL A 35 3.17 0.02 -6.32
N TYR A 36 2.55 -0.43 -5.24
CA TYR A 36 3.16 -1.31 -4.27
C TYR A 36 2.43 -2.65 -4.28
N ASN A 37 3.19 -3.74 -4.19
CA ASN A 37 2.61 -5.07 -4.02
C ASN A 37 2.78 -5.53 -2.59
N ARG A 38 1.73 -6.14 -2.07
CA ARG A 38 1.74 -6.80 -0.79
C ARG A 38 2.80 -7.89 -0.80
N ARG A 39 3.65 -7.91 0.22
CA ARG A 39 4.69 -8.91 0.35
C ARG A 39 4.73 -9.41 1.79
N GLY A 40 4.47 -10.70 1.95
CA GLY A 40 4.43 -11.35 3.25
C GLY A 40 3.02 -11.46 3.83
N GLU A 41 2.95 -12.04 5.02
CA GLU A 41 1.71 -12.32 5.74
C GLU A 41 1.29 -11.10 6.58
N PRO A 42 -0.03 -10.90 6.78
CA PRO A 42 -0.52 -9.80 7.59
C PRO A 42 -0.12 -10.03 9.07
N GLN A 43 0.44 -9.01 9.69
CA GLN A 43 0.83 -9.00 11.11
C GLN A 43 -0.27 -8.38 11.96
N ASN A 44 -0.30 -8.67 13.27
CA ASN A 44 -1.30 -8.15 14.21
C ASN A 44 -2.75 -8.43 13.78
N THR A 45 -3.04 -9.68 13.39
CA THR A 45 -4.39 -10.14 12.98
C THR A 45 -5.26 -10.59 14.16
N GLY A 46 -4.70 -10.64 15.37
CA GLY A 46 -5.41 -11.04 16.58
C GLY A 46 -6.30 -9.93 17.15
N GLU A 47 -7.41 -10.33 17.77
CA GLU A 47 -8.35 -9.46 18.47
C GLU A 47 -7.72 -8.95 19.79
N GLY A 48 -6.75 -8.04 19.68
CA GLY A 48 -6.02 -7.50 20.83
C GLY A 48 -4.56 -7.10 20.53
N ASP A 49 -4.04 -7.46 19.36
CA ASP A 49 -2.64 -7.21 18.98
C ASP A 49 -2.42 -5.84 18.31
N GLY A 50 -3.49 -5.06 18.13
CA GLY A 50 -3.47 -3.77 17.45
C GLY A 50 -4.10 -3.82 16.06
N PRO A 51 -3.96 -2.75 15.26
CA PRO A 51 -4.40 -2.77 13.87
C PRO A 51 -3.52 -3.72 13.05
N THR A 52 -4.14 -4.45 12.13
CA THR A 52 -3.43 -5.37 11.24
C THR A 52 -2.43 -4.60 10.37
N GLU A 53 -1.17 -5.03 10.35
CA GLU A 53 -0.12 -4.40 9.56
C GLU A 53 0.25 -5.29 8.37
N VAL A 54 0.42 -4.67 7.21
CA VAL A 54 0.75 -5.36 5.97
C VAL A 54 1.90 -4.64 5.29
N ASP A 55 2.93 -5.41 4.93
CA ASP A 55 4.10 -4.88 4.24
C ASP A 55 3.86 -4.80 2.74
N TYR A 56 4.09 -3.62 2.16
CA TYR A 56 3.94 -3.32 0.75
C TYR A 56 5.26 -2.85 0.18
N TRP A 57 5.71 -3.48 -0.91
CA TRP A 57 6.98 -3.20 -1.56
C TRP A 57 6.76 -2.51 -2.89
N PHE A 58 7.54 -1.45 -3.13
CA PHE A 58 7.49 -0.70 -4.38
C PHE A 58 7.77 -1.64 -5.56
N GLU A 59 6.85 -1.65 -6.52
CA GLU A 59 6.98 -2.37 -7.79
C GLU A 59 7.40 -1.41 -8.90
N GLU A 60 6.58 -0.40 -9.17
CA GLU A 60 6.79 0.55 -10.27
C GLU A 60 6.06 1.87 -10.06
N SER A 61 6.46 2.90 -10.80
CA SER A 61 5.75 4.17 -10.93
C SER A 61 4.98 4.21 -12.25
N LEU A 62 3.70 4.54 -12.19
CA LEU A 62 2.85 4.81 -13.34
C LEU A 62 2.89 6.31 -13.63
N GLU A 63 3.46 6.66 -14.77
CA GLU A 63 3.59 8.06 -15.23
C GLU A 63 2.29 8.60 -15.84
N ASP A 64 1.32 7.73 -16.18
CA ASP A 64 0.10 8.11 -16.89
C ASP A 64 -1.17 7.76 -16.07
N LEU A 65 -1.93 8.79 -15.73
CA LEU A 65 -3.27 8.68 -15.15
C LEU A 65 -4.26 8.23 -16.24
N THR A 66 -4.32 6.94 -16.57
CA THR A 66 -5.57 6.41 -17.14
C THR A 66 -6.54 6.17 -16.00
N LEU A 67 -7.23 7.23 -15.59
CA LEU A 67 -8.54 7.11 -14.97
C LEU A 67 -9.44 6.43 -16.00
N GLU A 68 -9.53 5.10 -15.97
CA GLU A 68 -10.66 4.40 -16.59
C GLU A 68 -11.89 4.72 -15.72
N ASP A 69 -12.53 5.86 -16.01
CA ASP A 69 -13.87 6.23 -15.60
C ASP A 69 -14.82 5.66 -16.68
N ASP A 70 -15.51 4.55 -16.39
CA ASP A 70 -16.63 4.02 -17.19
C ASP A 70 -17.96 4.27 -16.46
#